data_AF-A0A8T4LBZ8-F1
#
_entry.id   AF-A0A8T4LBZ8-F1
#
_cell.length_a   1.000
_cell.length_b   1.000
_cell.length_c   1.000
_cell.angle_alpha   90.00
_cell.angle_beta   90.00
_cell.angle_gamma   90.00
#
_symmetry.space_group_name_H-M   'P 1'
#
loop_
_entity.id
_entity.type
_entity.pdbx_description
1 polymer ?
#
loop_
_entity_poly.entity_id
_entity_poly.type
_entity_poly.pdbx_seq_one_letter_code
_entity_poly.pdbx_strand_id
1 'polypeptide(L)' 'MAVKKFWKCKVCGDVHYGVNGPEICPTCHQKNSYGSISGADAKKALKF' A
#
# COMPACT_ATOMS: atom_id res chain seq x y z
N MET A 1 -1.24 8.15 -19.38
CA MET A 1 -0.24 8.46 -18.33
C MET A 1 -0.57 7.62 -17.10
N ALA A 2 0.27 6.65 -16.71
CA ALA A 2 0.01 5.81 -15.55
C ALA A 2 0.42 6.54 -14.27
N VAL A 3 -0.56 6.98 -13.47
CA VAL A 3 -0.32 7.66 -12.19
C VAL A 3 0.01 6.62 -11.13
N LYS A 4 1.25 6.63 -10.64
CA LYS A 4 1.68 5.79 -9.51
C LYS A 4 0.92 6.22 -8.26
N LYS A 5 0.36 5.26 -7.51
CA LYS A 5 -0.40 5.48 -6.28
C LYS A 5 0.28 4.76 -5.12
N PHE A 6 -0.08 5.17 -3.92
CA PHE A 6 0.31 4.45 -2.71
C PHE A 6 -0.75 3.39 -2.41
N TRP A 7 -0.29 2.20 -2.09
CA TRP A 7 -1.10 1.06 -1.73
C TRP A 7 -0.72 0.67 -0.32
N LYS A 8 -1.67 0.66 0.60
CA LYS A 8 -1.41 0.25 1.97
C LYS A 8 -2.15 -1.04 2.27
N CYS A 9 -1.43 -2.01 2.82
CA CYS A 9 -2.01 -3.21 3.38
C CYS A 9 -2.86 -2.83 4.60
N LYS A 10 -4.15 -3.15 4.58
CA LYS A 10 -5.06 -2.91 5.71
C LYS A 10 -4.79 -3.85 6.90
N VAL A 11 -4.03 -4.92 6.69
CA VAL A 11 -3.74 -5.94 7.70
C VAL A 11 -2.49 -5.61 8.50
N CYS A 12 -1.34 -5.43 7.84
CA CYS A 12 -0.06 -5.17 8.52
C CYS A 12 0.38 -3.71 8.45
N GLY A 13 -0.25 -2.88 7.61
CA GLY A 13 0.14 -1.49 7.43
C GLY A 13 1.27 -1.25 6.43
N ASP A 14 1.79 -2.30 5.79
CA ASP A 14 2.81 -2.22 4.73
C ASP A 14 2.39 -1.28 3.59
N VAL A 15 3.28 -0.40 3.14
CA VAL A 15 2.99 0.58 2.08
C VAL A 15 3.84 0.29 0.85
N HIS A 16 3.16 -0.01 -0.25
CA HIS A 16 3.75 -0.25 -1.54
C HIS A 16 3.49 0.94 -2.48
N TYR A 17 4.52 1.35 -3.24
CA TYR A 17 4.41 2.45 -4.20
C TYR A 17 4.48 1.90 -5.63
N GLY A 18 3.38 2.01 -6.38
CA GLY A 18 3.28 1.41 -7.70
C GLY A 18 2.03 1.81 -8.46
N VAL A 19 1.95 1.42 -9.73
CA VAL A 19 0.75 1.65 -10.55
C VAL A 19 -0.38 0.73 -10.09
N ASN A 20 -0.05 -0.51 -9.73
CA ASN A 20 -0.97 -1.52 -9.21
C ASN A 20 -0.47 -2.03 -7.86
N GLY A 21 -1.39 -2.33 -6.95
CA GLY A 21 -1.09 -2.99 -5.68
C GLY A 21 -0.86 -4.49 -5.90
N PRO A 22 0.05 -5.12 -5.14
CA PRO A 22 0.26 -6.56 -5.23
C PRO A 22 -0.97 -7.32 -4.71
N GLU A 23 -1.27 -8.47 -5.32
CA GLU A 23 -2.38 -9.34 -4.91
C GLU A 23 -2.15 -9.96 -3.53
N ILE A 24 -0.89 -10.24 -3.20
CA ILE A 24 -0.47 -10.85 -1.94
C ILE A 24 0.48 -9.90 -1.26
N CYS A 25 0.23 -9.60 0.01
CA CYS A 25 1.17 -8.82 0.81
C CYS A 25 2.43 -9.63 1.12
N PRO A 26 3.63 -9.14 0.78
CA PRO A 26 4.88 -9.83 1.10
C PRO A 26 5.16 -9.86 2.61
N THR A 27 4.55 -8.96 3.38
CA THR A 27 4.79 -8.83 4.82
C THR A 27 3.88 -9.75 5.64
N CYS A 28 2.58 -9.77 5.34
CA CYS A 28 1.61 -10.58 6.10
C CYS A 28 0.97 -11.73 5.31
N HIS A 29 1.34 -11.93 4.05
CA HIS A 29 0.81 -12.98 3.16
C HIS A 29 -0.71 -12.97 2.96
N GLN A 30 -1.39 -11.89 3.33
CA GLN A 30 -2.82 -11.75 3.09
C GLN A 30 -3.12 -11.37 1.64
N LYS A 31 -4.14 -12.02 1.09
CA LYS A 31 -4.63 -11.80 -0.26
C LYS A 31 -5.56 -10.57 -0.29
N ASN A 32 -5.49 -9.80 -1.37
CA ASN A 32 -6.39 -8.70 -1.71
C ASN A 32 -6.64 -7.70 -0.55
N SER A 33 -5.59 -7.40 0.21
CA SER A 33 -5.67 -6.54 1.39
C SER A 33 -5.08 -5.14 1.18
N TYR A 34 -4.62 -4.83 -0.04
CA TYR A 34 -4.11 -3.50 -0.38
C TYR A 34 -5.23 -2.54 -0.76
N GLY A 35 -5.37 -1.46 0.01
CA GLY A 35 -6.20 -0.31 -0.36
C GLY A 35 -5.34 0.78 -1.00
N SER A 36 -5.85 1.42 -2.05
CA SER A 36 -5.27 2.65 -2.56
C SER A 36 -5.43 3.76 -1.52
N ILE A 37 -4.33 4.36 -1.10
CA ILE A 37 -4.31 5.47 -0.14
C ILE A 37 -3.71 6.72 -0.77
N SER A 38 -4.13 7.89 -0.27
CA SER A 38 -3.57 9.18 -0.66
C SER A 38 -2.18 9.39 -0.03
N GLY A 39 -1.37 10.23 -0.66
CA GLY A 39 0.00 10.53 -0.18
C GLY A 39 0.05 11.12 1.24
N ALA A 40 -1.04 11.72 1.72
CA ALA A 40 -1.16 12.21 3.10
C ALA A 40 -1.16 11.05 4.12
N ASP A 41 -1.90 9.97 3.86
CA ASP A 41 -1.93 8.79 4.70
C ASP A 41 -0.63 7.98 4.63
N ALA A 42 0.03 7.99 3.47
CA ALA A 42 1.32 7.30 3.29
C ALA A 42 2.41 7.91 4.19
N LYS A 43 2.46 9.24 4.31
CA LYS A 43 3.39 9.93 5.22
C LYS A 43 3.18 9.56 6.70
N LYS A 44 1.94 9.27 7.11
CA LYS A 44 1.63 8.85 8.48
C LYS A 44 1.98 7.39 8.76
N ALA A 45 2.02 6.56 7.71
CA ALA A 45 2.37 5.15 7.81
C ALA A 45 3.90 4.93 7.81
N LEU A 46 4.66 5.75 7.08
CA LEU A 46 6.13 5.75 7.02
C LEU A 46 6.75 6.57 8.17
N LYS A 47 6.16 6.53 9.37
CA LYS A 47 6.65 7.22 10.57
C LYS A 47 8.12 6.86 10.83
N PHE A 48 9.01 7.80 10.55
CA PHE A 48 10.21 8.00 11.36
C PHE A 48 9.78 8.62 12.69
#